data_AF-A0AAD4GY50-F1
#
_entry.id   AF-A0AAD4GY50-F1
#
_cell.length_a   1.000
_cell.length_b   1.000
_cell.length_c   1.000
_cell.angle_alpha   90.00
_cell.angle_beta   90.00
_cell.angle_gamma   90.00
#
_symmetry.space_group_name_H-M   'P 1'
#
loop_
_entity.id
_entity.type
_entity.pdbx_description
1 polymer ?
#
loop_
_entity_poly.entity_id
_entity_poly.type
_entity_poly.pdbx_seq_one_letter_code
_entity_poly.pdbx_strand_id
1 'polypeptide(L)'
;MARHGPFDGVIGSSAGSTLAVALASMLERPGRCSDLFPSQSNHPPFRFILGYSGFVMENPIYQRLYYPKLRTPALFIYGEVDTFVPAD
;
A
#
# COMPACT_ATOMS: atom_id res chain seq x y z
N MET A 1 -22.74 -3.48 4.20
CA MET A 1 -22.13 -4.82 4.33
C MET A 1 -21.15 -5.03 3.19
N ALA A 2 -19.91 -5.44 3.47
CA ALA A 2 -18.96 -5.80 2.43
C ALA A 2 -19.45 -7.09 1.75
N ARG A 3 -19.71 -7.05 0.44
CA ARG A 3 -20.12 -8.24 -0.32
C ARG A 3 -18.97 -9.25 -0.51
N HIS A 4 -17.74 -8.77 -0.40
CA HIS A 4 -16.52 -9.56 -0.56
C HIS A 4 -15.50 -9.14 0.52
N GLY A 5 -14.85 -10.12 1.15
CA GLY A 5 -13.86 -9.94 2.22
C GLY A 5 -14.25 -10.60 3.56
N PRO A 6 -13.39 -10.52 4.59
CA PRO A 6 -12.09 -9.85 4.56
C PRO A 6 -11.10 -10.56 3.63
N PHE A 7 -10.20 -9.79 3.02
CA PHE A 7 -9.11 -10.28 2.20
C PHE A 7 -7.86 -10.44 3.07
N ASP A 8 -7.21 -11.60 2.97
CA ASP A 8 -5.97 -11.84 3.71
C ASP A 8 -4.80 -11.01 3.20
N GLY A 9 -4.83 -10.53 1.97
CA GLY A 9 -3.74 -9.77 1.39
C GLY A 9 -4.16 -9.00 0.15
N VAL A 10 -3.22 -8.24 -0.37
CA VAL A 10 -3.39 -7.42 -1.58
C VAL A 10 -2.22 -7.62 -2.53
N ILE A 11 -2.53 -7.69 -3.82
CA ILE A 11 -1.56 -7.79 -4.91
C ILE A 11 -1.75 -6.59 -5.82
N GLY A 12 -0.65 -5.93 -6.21
CA GLY A 12 -0.69 -4.76 -7.07
C GLY A 12 0.48 -4.70 -8.05
N SER A 13 0.27 -4.06 -9.20
CA SER A 13 1.29 -3.80 -10.22
C SER A 13 1.37 -2.30 -10.51
N SER A 14 2.58 -1.76 -10.70
CA SER A 14 2.84 -0.33 -10.95
C SER A 14 2.17 0.54 -9.88
N ALA A 15 1.36 1.52 -10.28
CA ALA A 15 0.56 2.34 -9.36
C ALA A 15 -0.35 1.50 -8.43
N GLY A 16 -0.78 0.31 -8.85
CA GLY A 16 -1.52 -0.63 -8.01
C GLY A 16 -0.70 -1.18 -6.84
N SER A 17 0.61 -1.38 -7.01
CA SER A 17 1.52 -1.77 -5.91
C SER A 17 1.66 -0.63 -4.90
N THR A 18 1.78 0.61 -5.38
CA THR A 18 1.82 1.82 -4.54
C THR A 18 0.51 1.99 -3.75
N LEU A 19 -0.64 1.76 -4.39
CA LEU A 19 -1.94 1.78 -3.74
C LEU A 19 -2.09 0.65 -2.71
N ALA A 20 -1.59 -0.55 -2.99
CA ALA A 20 -1.59 -1.67 -2.05
C ALA A 20 -0.87 -1.31 -0.74
N VAL A 21 0.28 -0.63 -0.83
CA VAL A 21 1.01 -0.10 0.33
C VAL A 21 0.21 0.97 1.07
N ALA A 22 -0.42 1.91 0.35
CA ALA A 22 -1.25 2.94 0.97
C ALA A 22 -2.45 2.33 1.72
N LEU A 23 -3.14 1.36 1.11
CA LEU A 23 -4.24 0.63 1.73
C LEU A 23 -3.79 -0.11 2.98
N ALA A 24 -2.69 -0.88 2.90
CA ALA A 24 -2.13 -1.58 4.05
C ALA A 24 -1.77 -0.61 5.19
N SER A 25 -1.22 0.55 4.84
CA SER A 25 -0.87 1.60 5.79
C SER A 25 -2.05 2.18 6.56
N MET A 26 -3.17 2.40 5.88
CA MET A 26 -4.41 2.90 6.47
C MET A 26 -5.15 1.82 7.27
N LEU A 27 -5.11 0.57 6.82
CA LEU A 27 -5.72 -0.56 7.53
C LEU A 27 -4.95 -0.97 8.78
N GLU A 28 -3.62 -0.90 8.76
CA GLU A 28 -2.78 -1.16 9.95
C GLU A 28 -2.96 -0.09 11.02
N ARG A 29 -3.32 1.15 10.62
CA ARG A 29 -3.47 2.30 11.51
C ARG A 29 -4.70 3.12 11.13
N PRO A 30 -5.89 2.75 11.64
CA PRO A 30 -7.13 3.47 11.37
C PRO A 30 -7.00 4.96 11.68
N GLY A 31 -7.48 5.81 10.76
CA GLY A 31 -7.38 7.28 10.86
C GLY A 31 -6.09 7.88 10.31
N ARG A 32 -5.12 7.07 9.91
CA ARG A 32 -3.92 7.56 9.22
C ARG A 32 -4.27 8.17 7.86
N CYS A 33 -3.79 9.39 7.62
CA CYS A 33 -4.05 10.15 6.40
C CYS A 33 -5.55 10.35 6.09
N SER A 34 -6.41 10.40 7.11
CA SER A 34 -7.85 10.65 6.92
C SER A 34 -8.17 12.02 6.33
N ASP A 35 -7.24 12.97 6.44
CA ASP A 35 -7.30 14.29 5.81
C ASP A 35 -7.08 14.22 4.29
N LEU A 36 -6.34 13.22 3.81
CA LEU A 36 -6.07 13.00 2.38
C LEU A 36 -7.00 11.95 1.77
N PHE A 37 -7.38 10.95 2.57
CA PHE A 37 -8.21 9.82 2.18
C PHE A 37 -9.35 9.66 3.20
N PRO A 38 -10.49 10.34 3.00
CA PRO A 38 -11.59 10.35 3.97
C PRO A 38 -12.38 9.02 4.07
N SER A 39 -11.81 7.90 3.64
CA SER A 39 -12.45 6.58 3.68
C SER A 39 -12.25 5.88 5.02
N GLN A 40 -13.33 5.38 5.60
CA GLN A 40 -13.29 4.46 6.75
C GLN A 40 -13.64 3.04 6.31
N SER A 41 -12.89 2.06 6.81
CA SER A 41 -13.10 0.64 6.55
C SER A 41 -12.97 -0.13 7.86
N ASN A 42 -13.85 -1.12 8.07
CA ASN A 42 -13.75 -2.08 9.18
C ASN A 42 -12.93 -3.32 8.80
N HIS A 43 -12.25 -3.29 7.65
CA HIS A 43 -11.40 -4.38 7.21
C HIS A 43 -10.17 -4.51 8.15
N PRO A 44 -9.79 -5.71 8.58
CA PRO A 44 -8.59 -5.90 9.41
C PRO A 44 -7.31 -5.56 8.62
N PRO A 45 -6.16 -5.37 9.27
CA PRO A 45 -4.88 -5.26 8.56
C PRO A 45 -4.65 -6.47 7.64
N PHE A 46 -4.06 -6.23 6.47
CA PHE A 46 -3.64 -7.33 5.59
C PHE A 46 -2.60 -8.20 6.29
N ARG A 47 -2.59 -9.49 5.96
CA ARG A 47 -1.55 -10.44 6.38
C ARG A 47 -0.33 -10.40 5.46
N PHE A 48 -0.48 -9.96 4.21
CA PHE A 48 0.63 -9.79 3.28
C PHE A 48 0.32 -8.81 2.14
N ILE A 49 1.39 -8.31 1.52
CA ILE A 49 1.38 -7.50 0.29
C ILE A 49 2.30 -8.15 -0.74
N LEU A 50 1.85 -8.21 -2.00
CA LEU A 50 2.70 -8.53 -3.14
C LEU A 50 2.66 -7.38 -4.15
N GLY A 51 3.81 -6.73 -4.36
CA GLY A 51 3.92 -5.56 -5.22
C GLY A 51 4.85 -5.81 -6.40
N TYR A 52 4.41 -5.49 -7.62
CA TYR A 52 5.22 -5.57 -8.84
C TYR A 52 5.47 -4.17 -9.41
N SER A 53 6.73 -3.82 -9.67
CA SER A 53 7.17 -2.54 -10.26
C SER A 53 6.51 -1.30 -9.63
N GLY A 54 6.34 -1.29 -8.30
CA GLY A 54 5.75 -0.16 -7.57
C GLY A 54 6.76 0.94 -7.26
N PHE A 55 6.24 2.13 -6.92
CA PHE A 55 7.06 3.29 -6.54
C PHE A 55 6.59 3.93 -5.23
N VAL A 56 7.48 4.70 -4.60
CA VAL A 56 7.15 5.52 -3.42
C VAL A 56 6.62 6.87 -3.89
N MET A 57 5.54 7.35 -3.26
CA MET A 57 5.05 8.70 -3.51
C MET A 57 5.92 9.71 -2.76
N GLU A 58 6.76 10.43 -3.50
CA GLU A 58 7.81 11.29 -2.93
C GLU A 58 7.31 12.58 -2.29
N ASN A 59 6.11 13.06 -2.67
CA ASN A 59 5.58 14.28 -2.10
C ASN A 59 5.45 14.12 -0.56
N PRO A 60 6.03 15.04 0.26
CA PRO A 60 6.03 14.93 1.71
C PRO A 60 4.65 14.72 2.35
N ILE A 61 3.58 15.14 1.68
CA ILE A 61 2.20 14.92 2.13
C ILE A 61 1.89 13.43 2.32
N TYR A 62 2.53 12.55 1.55
CA TYR A 62 2.37 11.09 1.61
C TYR A 62 3.36 10.40 2.54
N GLN A 63 4.31 11.12 3.14
CA GLN A 63 5.32 10.53 4.03
C GLN A 63 4.67 9.74 5.18
N ARG A 64 3.52 10.24 5.67
CA ARG A 64 2.74 9.57 6.69
C ARG A 64 2.28 8.19 6.27
N LEU A 65 2.15 7.83 5.00
CA LEU A 65 1.81 6.46 4.57
C LEU A 65 2.97 5.48 4.79
N TYR A 66 4.22 5.96 4.75
CA TYR A 66 5.41 5.11 4.83
C TYR A 66 6.03 5.05 6.23
N TYR A 67 5.80 6.08 7.07
CA TYR A 67 6.41 6.19 8.40
C TYR A 67 5.39 6.38 9.53
N PRO A 68 5.44 5.57 10.62
CA PRO A 68 6.34 4.44 10.81
C PRO A 68 6.15 3.34 9.75
N LYS A 69 7.19 2.51 9.54
CA LYS A 69 7.15 1.40 8.56
C LYS A 69 5.98 0.45 8.83
N LEU A 70 5.50 -0.21 7.78
CA LEU A 70 4.47 -1.24 7.89
C LEU A 70 5.02 -2.44 8.65
N ARG A 71 4.16 -3.08 9.45
CA ARG A 71 4.40 -4.41 10.03
C ARG A 71 3.88 -5.52 9.15
N THR A 72 2.92 -5.21 8.28
CA THR A 72 2.41 -6.13 7.26
C THR A 72 3.57 -6.67 6.40
N PRO A 73 3.80 -7.99 6.35
CA PRO A 73 4.80 -8.61 5.48
C PRO A 73 4.59 -8.21 4.01
N ALA A 74 5.66 -7.79 3.34
CA ALA A 74 5.58 -7.33 1.95
C ALA A 74 6.71 -7.92 1.11
N LEU A 75 6.35 -8.43 -0.07
CA LEU A 75 7.29 -8.80 -1.13
C LEU A 75 7.13 -7.82 -2.29
N PHE A 76 8.21 -7.11 -2.63
CA PHE A 76 8.27 -6.23 -3.79
C PHE A 76 9.17 -6.84 -4.85
N ILE A 77 8.67 -6.94 -6.07
CA ILE A 77 9.35 -7.49 -7.24
C ILE A 77 9.48 -6.35 -8.24
N TYR A 78 10.70 -6.09 -8.72
CA TYR A 78 10.97 -5.08 -9.74
C TYR A 78 11.79 -5.70 -10.88
N GLY A 79 11.72 -5.07 -12.05
CA GLY A 79 12.54 -5.45 -13.20
C GLY A 79 13.83 -4.64 -13.21
N GLU A 80 14.98 -5.29 -13.38
CA GLU A 80 16.28 -4.61 -13.51
C GLU A 80 16.35 -3.69 -14.73
N VAL A 81 15.58 -4.00 -15.78
CA VAL A 81 15.51 -3.23 -17.03
C VAL A 81 14.20 -2.44 -17.16
N ASP A 82 13.49 -2.18 -16.07
CA ASP A 82 12.25 -1.40 -16.06
C ASP A 82 12.57 0.08 -16.29
N THR A 83 12.22 0.60 -17.48
CA THR A 83 12.45 2.00 -17.84
C THR A 83 11.30 2.94 -17.43
N PHE A 84 10.18 2.40 -16.94
CA PHE A 84 9.02 3.19 -16.53
C PHE A 84 9.03 3.47 -15.03
N VAL A 85 9.42 2.48 -14.24
CA VAL A 85 9.64 2.60 -12.80
C VAL A 85 11.05 2.08 -12.51
N PRO A 86 12.06 2.95 -12.54
CA PRO A 86 13.44 2.58 -12.21
C PRO A 86 13.54 1.99 -10.80
N ALA A 87 14.53 1.13 -10.57
CA ALA A 87 14.74 0.48 -9.27
C ALA A 87 15.36 1.44 -8.23
N ASP A 88 15.87 2.57 -8.70
CA ASP A 88 16.59 3.63 -8.00
C ASP A 88 15.78 4.93 -7.87
#